data_AF-A0AAW6NQ88-F1
#
_entry.id   AF-A0AAW6NQ88-F1
#
_cell.length_a   1.000
_cell.length_b   1.000
_cell.length_c   1.000
_cell.angle_alpha   90.00
_cell.angle_beta   90.00
_cell.angle_gamma   90.00
#
_symmetry.space_group_name_H-M   'P 1'
#
loop_
_entity.id
_entity.type
_entity.pdbx_description
1 polymer ?
#
loop_
_entity_poly.entity_id
_entity_poly.type
_entity_poly.pdbx_seq_one_letter_code
_entity_poly.pdbx_strand_id
1 'polypeptide(L)'
;MKTVEILAKQLNSWPADTTGIFMSPDTGAFYGFRVGYEHAQSIHTECLSGIRPADDAGVVVKEVEFLEQKSKRPSIPLATSNNPPTDEQLRKENLYHTKLQCLAEVLGRQSFVDKNDAERSAEAINAAFDKITF
;
A
#
# COMPACT_ATOMS: atom_id res chain seq x y z
N MET A 1 -16.55 19.86 -1.63
CA MET A 1 -16.01 18.51 -1.31
C MET A 1 -15.19 18.65 -0.04
N LYS A 2 -15.30 17.71 0.90
CA LYS A 2 -14.58 17.78 2.18
C LYS A 2 -13.13 17.31 2.07
N THR A 3 -12.27 17.77 2.97
CA THR A 3 -10.85 17.44 3.04
C THR A 3 -10.66 15.93 3.18
N VAL A 4 -11.42 15.27 4.07
CA VAL A 4 -11.38 13.81 4.25
C VAL A 4 -11.77 13.06 2.98
N GLU A 5 -12.69 13.61 2.18
CA GLU A 5 -13.11 13.01 0.91
C GLU A 5 -12.02 13.13 -0.16
N ILE A 6 -11.31 14.26 -0.20
CA ILE A 6 -10.14 14.44 -1.07
C ILE A 6 -9.07 13.42 -0.70
N LEU A 7 -8.70 13.35 0.59
CA LEU A 7 -7.66 12.44 1.06
C LEU A 7 -8.04 10.98 0.75
N ALA A 8 -9.26 10.55 1.08
CA ALA A 8 -9.75 9.20 0.79
C ALA A 8 -9.83 8.89 -0.72
N LYS A 9 -9.93 9.91 -1.59
CA LYS A 9 -9.91 9.75 -3.05
C LYS A 9 -8.50 9.56 -3.59
N GLN A 10 -7.55 10.33 -3.09
CA GLN A 10 -6.24 10.50 -3.72
C GLN A 10 -5.13 9.68 -3.07
N LEU A 11 -5.27 9.33 -1.79
CA LEU A 11 -4.25 8.57 -1.07
C LEU A 11 -4.58 7.08 -1.03
N ASN A 12 -3.57 6.25 -1.34
CA ASN A 12 -3.66 4.78 -1.29
C ASN A 12 -3.62 4.23 0.14
N SER A 13 -3.02 4.94 1.08
CA SER A 13 -2.98 4.60 2.51
C SER A 13 -2.77 5.87 3.32
N TRP A 14 -3.00 5.79 4.63
CA TRP A 14 -2.64 6.88 5.53
C TRP A 14 -1.11 7.01 5.61
N PRO A 15 -0.53 8.22 5.51
CA PRO A 15 0.92 8.39 5.64
C PRO A 15 1.41 7.97 7.02
N ALA A 16 2.46 7.14 7.05
CA ALA A 16 3.10 6.74 8.30
C ALA A 16 3.55 7.97 9.11
N ASP A 17 3.55 7.82 10.43
CA ASP A 17 3.98 8.85 11.39
C ASP A 17 3.15 10.14 11.38
N THR A 18 2.00 10.17 10.70
CA THR A 18 1.13 11.36 10.64
C THR A 18 -0.06 11.21 11.58
N THR A 19 -0.24 12.15 12.51
CA THR A 19 -1.35 12.13 13.50
C THR A 19 -2.58 12.88 13.02
N GLY A 20 -2.41 13.78 12.05
CA GLY A 20 -3.52 14.50 11.41
C GLY A 20 -3.06 15.25 10.18
N ILE A 21 -3.96 15.41 9.20
CA ILE A 21 -3.72 16.08 7.92
C ILE A 21 -4.79 17.16 7.72
N PHE A 22 -4.40 18.35 7.30
CA PHE A 22 -5.33 19.38 6.88
C PHE A 22 -4.93 19.98 5.53
N MET A 23 -5.90 20.60 4.87
CA MET A 23 -5.68 21.38 3.65
C MET A 23 -5.60 22.86 4.00
N SER A 24 -4.57 23.57 3.54
CA SER A 24 -4.45 25.01 3.72
C SER A 24 -5.57 25.74 2.96
N PRO A 25 -6.31 26.66 3.60
CA PRO A 25 -7.39 27.41 2.95
C PRO A 25 -6.85 28.38 1.90
N ASP A 26 -5.64 28.92 2.11
CA ASP A 26 -5.07 29.96 1.24
C ASP A 26 -4.41 29.37 0.00
N THR A 27 -3.74 28.21 0.14
CA THR A 27 -2.90 27.62 -0.91
C THR A 27 -3.46 26.34 -1.51
N GLY A 28 -4.40 25.67 -0.84
CA GLY A 28 -4.86 24.33 -1.20
C GLY A 28 -3.79 23.24 -0.99
N ALA A 29 -2.62 23.57 -0.44
CA ALA A 29 -1.60 22.59 -0.13
C ALA A 29 -1.97 21.76 1.11
N PHE A 30 -1.52 20.51 1.16
CA PHE A 30 -1.76 19.62 2.30
C PHE A 30 -0.60 19.68 3.28
N TYR A 31 -0.93 19.66 4.57
CA TYR A 31 0.03 19.63 5.66
C TYR A 31 -0.34 18.55 6.67
N GLY A 32 0.67 17.87 7.21
CA GLY A 32 0.52 16.80 8.18
C GLY A 32 1.30 17.06 9.46
N PHE A 33 0.69 16.77 10.61
CA PHE A 33 1.39 16.73 11.90
C PHE A 33 2.10 15.40 12.03
N ARG A 34 3.44 15.41 12.07
CA ARG A 34 4.25 14.20 12.18
C ARG A 34 4.78 13.99 13.59
N VAL A 35 4.86 12.74 14.01
CA VAL A 35 5.46 12.39 15.31
C VAL A 35 6.90 12.89 15.35
N GLY A 36 7.27 13.61 16.42
CA GLY A 36 8.61 14.18 16.59
C GLY A 36 8.83 15.55 15.96
N TYR A 37 7.80 16.17 15.36
CA TYR A 37 7.87 17.52 14.81
C TYR A 37 6.92 18.48 15.53
N GLU A 38 7.40 19.68 15.85
CA GLU A 38 6.60 20.72 16.51
C GLU A 38 5.58 21.39 15.58
N HIS A 39 5.89 21.44 14.28
CA HIS A 39 5.10 22.14 13.28
C HIS A 39 4.61 21.19 12.19
N ALA A 40 3.46 21.53 11.59
CA ALA A 40 2.92 20.77 10.47
C ALA A 40 3.86 20.85 9.27
N GLN A 41 4.11 19.71 8.63
CA GLN A 41 4.96 19.61 7.45
C GLN A 41 4.13 19.46 6.19
N SER A 42 4.59 20.04 5.08
CA SER A 42 3.90 19.89 3.80
C SER A 42 3.94 18.43 3.33
N ILE A 43 2.79 17.94 2.84
CA ILE A 43 2.66 16.61 2.26
C ILE A 43 2.79 16.76 0.75
N HIS A 44 3.96 16.39 0.25
CA HIS A 44 4.25 16.38 -1.18
C HIS A 44 3.94 15.01 -1.76
N THR A 45 2.74 14.88 -2.33
CA THR A 45 2.35 13.73 -3.13
C THR A 45 1.76 14.26 -4.43
N GLU A 46 2.20 13.75 -5.58
CA GLU A 46 1.71 14.20 -6.90
C GLU A 46 0.18 14.15 -6.99
N CYS A 47 -0.44 13.12 -6.42
CA CYS A 47 -1.90 12.94 -6.37
C CYS A 47 -2.67 14.01 -5.57
N LEU A 48 -1.97 14.80 -4.75
CA LEU A 48 -2.55 15.88 -3.94
C LEU A 48 -2.27 17.27 -4.53
N SER A 49 -1.52 17.36 -5.63
CA SER A 49 -1.18 18.63 -6.27
C SER A 49 -2.35 19.21 -7.08
N GLY A 50 -2.47 20.55 -7.09
CA GLY A 50 -3.45 21.26 -7.93
C GLY A 50 -4.92 21.08 -7.54
N ILE A 51 -5.21 20.53 -6.37
CA ILE A 51 -6.59 20.34 -5.90
C ILE A 51 -7.13 21.66 -5.35
N ARG A 52 -8.35 22.03 -5.75
CA ARG A 52 -9.04 23.20 -5.20
C ARG A 52 -9.26 23.03 -3.70
N PRO A 53 -9.10 24.09 -2.88
CA PRO A 53 -9.40 24.05 -1.45
C PRO A 53 -10.78 23.43 -1.17
N ALA A 54 -10.82 22.55 -0.17
CA ALA A 54 -12.06 21.95 0.32
C ALA A 54 -12.94 22.98 1.02
N ASP A 55 -14.23 22.66 1.14
CA ASP A 55 -15.20 23.54 1.83
C ASP A 55 -14.88 23.67 3.34
N ASP A 56 -14.20 22.66 3.88
CA ASP A 56 -13.71 22.58 5.26
C ASP A 56 -12.18 22.72 5.33
N ALA A 57 -11.56 23.43 4.39
CA ALA A 57 -10.12 23.70 4.46
C ALA A 57 -9.74 24.37 5.81
N GLY A 58 -8.63 23.94 6.38
CA GLY A 58 -8.21 24.25 7.75
C GLY A 58 -8.67 23.22 8.80
N VAL A 59 -9.61 22.33 8.47
CA VAL A 59 -10.01 21.24 9.38
C VAL A 59 -8.99 20.10 9.32
N VAL A 60 -8.56 19.66 10.50
CA VAL A 60 -7.64 18.53 10.66
C VAL A 60 -8.42 17.22 10.60
N VAL A 61 -8.07 16.40 9.62
CA VAL A 61 -8.55 15.03 9.44
C VAL A 61 -7.64 14.08 10.19
N LYS A 62 -8.22 13.13 10.92
CA LYS A 62 -7.49 12.04 11.59
C LYS A 62 -7.51 10.75 10.77
N GLU A 63 -6.60 9.83 11.09
CA GLU A 63 -6.52 8.53 10.43
C GLU A 63 -7.84 7.75 10.48
N VAL A 64 -8.50 7.74 11.64
CA VAL A 64 -9.80 7.06 11.81
C VAL A 64 -10.86 7.59 10.84
N GLU A 65 -10.96 8.90 10.69
CA GLU A 65 -11.93 9.55 9.79
C GLU A 65 -11.62 9.24 8.32
N PHE A 66 -10.32 9.23 7.97
CA PHE A 66 -9.87 8.82 6.64
C PHE A 66 -10.22 7.37 6.32
N LEU A 67 -9.94 6.44 7.25
CA LEU A 67 -10.23 5.02 7.07
C LEU A 67 -11.73 4.78 6.93
N GLU A 68 -12.55 5.38 7.80
CA GLU A 68 -14.01 5.33 7.68
C GLU A 68 -14.50 5.86 6.33
N GLN A 69 -14.01 7.03 5.90
CA GLN A 69 -14.42 7.62 4.63
C GLN A 69 -13.97 6.78 3.44
N LYS A 70 -12.82 6.13 3.54
CA LYS A 70 -12.27 5.24 2.52
C LYS A 70 -13.08 3.94 2.42
N SER A 71 -13.56 3.39 3.54
CA SER A 71 -14.47 2.24 3.57
C SER A 71 -15.88 2.56 3.08
N LYS A 72 -16.34 3.81 3.24
CA LYS A 72 -17.65 4.28 2.73
C LYS A 72 -17.66 4.47 1.21
N ARG A 73 -16.49 4.63 0.60
CA ARG A 73 -16.40 4.71 -0.86
C ARG A 73 -16.64 3.32 -1.42
N PRO A 74 -17.48 3.18 -2.48
CA PRO A 74 -17.45 1.96 -3.25
C PRO A 74 -16.01 1.82 -3.72
N SER A 75 -15.33 0.77 -3.25
CA SER A 75 -14.03 0.40 -3.75
C SER A 75 -14.18 0.39 -5.27
N ILE A 76 -13.59 1.37 -5.96
CA ILE A 76 -13.29 1.15 -7.37
C ILE A 76 -12.45 -0.10 -7.29
N PRO A 77 -12.88 -1.24 -7.86
CA PRO A 77 -11.99 -2.35 -7.96
C PRO A 77 -10.78 -1.77 -8.70
N LEU A 78 -9.63 -1.69 -8.03
CA LEU A 78 -8.38 -1.94 -8.72
C LEU A 78 -8.69 -3.09 -9.64
N ALA A 79 -8.47 -2.99 -10.95
CA ALA A 79 -9.00 -3.93 -11.94
C ALA A 79 -8.50 -5.38 -11.69
N THR A 80 -9.01 -6.02 -10.66
CA THR A 80 -9.10 -7.44 -10.44
C THR A 80 -10.36 -7.79 -11.19
N SER A 81 -10.16 -8.38 -12.37
CA SER A 81 -11.15 -9.16 -13.09
C SER A 81 -12.29 -9.62 -12.16
N ASN A 82 -13.52 -9.17 -12.41
CA ASN A 82 -14.75 -9.49 -11.66
C ASN A 82 -15.15 -10.98 -11.70
N ASN A 83 -14.21 -11.87 -11.96
CA ASN A 83 -14.40 -13.30 -11.78
C ASN A 83 -13.91 -13.62 -10.37
N PRO A 84 -14.69 -14.34 -9.53
CA PRO A 84 -14.10 -14.98 -8.36
C PRO A 84 -12.86 -15.74 -8.84
N PRO A 85 -11.70 -15.62 -8.14
CA PRO A 85 -10.50 -16.26 -8.60
C PRO A 85 -10.82 -17.74 -8.75
N THR A 86 -10.62 -18.27 -9.97
CA THR A 86 -10.90 -19.68 -10.21
C THR A 86 -10.07 -20.50 -9.25
N ASP A 87 -10.50 -21.72 -8.92
CA ASP A 87 -9.71 -22.63 -8.10
C ASP A 87 -8.26 -22.76 -8.61
N GLU A 88 -8.07 -22.63 -9.93
CA GLU A 88 -6.76 -22.60 -10.58
C GLU A 88 -5.94 -21.34 -10.25
N GLN A 89 -6.55 -20.16 -10.24
CA GLN A 89 -5.90 -18.91 -9.85
C GLN A 89 -5.50 -18.91 -8.37
N LEU A 90 -6.42 -19.36 -7.49
CA LEU A 90 -6.13 -19.54 -6.05
C LEU A 90 -5.00 -20.55 -5.83
N ARG A 91 -5.00 -21.69 -6.55
CA ARG A 91 -3.92 -22.68 -6.49
C ARG A 91 -2.60 -22.09 -6.95
N LYS A 92 -2.58 -21.31 -8.02
CA LYS A 92 -1.37 -20.68 -8.55
C LYS A 92 -0.81 -19.62 -7.59
N GLU A 93 -1.69 -18.84 -6.97
CA GLU A 93 -1.31 -17.84 -5.97
C GLU A 93 -0.77 -18.50 -4.69
N ASN A 94 -1.42 -19.55 -4.19
CA ASN A 94 -0.93 -20.34 -3.06
C ASN A 94 0.42 -21.00 -3.35
N LEU A 95 0.59 -21.53 -4.57
CA LEU A 95 1.87 -22.10 -5.01
C LEU A 95 2.97 -21.05 -5.06
N TYR A 96 2.66 -19.85 -5.57
CA TYR A 96 3.60 -18.74 -5.62
C TYR A 96 4.05 -18.30 -4.22
N HIS A 97 3.10 -18.11 -3.30
CA HIS A 97 3.41 -17.73 -1.91
C HIS A 97 4.25 -18.80 -1.20
N THR A 98 3.92 -20.08 -1.39
CA THR A 98 4.70 -21.19 -0.82
C THR A 98 6.13 -21.21 -1.37
N LYS A 99 6.31 -21.03 -2.69
CA LYS A 99 7.64 -20.95 -3.32
C LYS A 99 8.48 -19.82 -2.74
N LEU A 100 7.88 -18.64 -2.54
CA LEU A 100 8.55 -17.49 -1.92
C LEU A 100 8.95 -17.78 -0.47
N GLN A 101 8.08 -18.42 0.31
CA GLN A 101 8.38 -18.78 1.69
C GLN A 101 9.55 -19.78 1.77
N CYS A 102 9.56 -20.81 0.92
CA CYS A 102 10.68 -21.75 0.84
C CYS A 102 11.98 -21.05 0.44
N LEU A 103 11.93 -20.14 -0.54
CA LEU A 103 13.11 -19.38 -0.95
C LEU A 103 13.64 -18.51 0.19
N ALA A 104 12.77 -17.79 0.89
CA ALA A 104 13.15 -16.97 2.03
C ALA A 104 13.80 -17.80 3.16
N GLU A 105 13.28 -19.00 3.42
CA GLU A 105 13.85 -19.90 4.43
C GLU A 105 15.24 -20.43 4.03
N VAL A 106 15.42 -20.82 2.76
CA VAL A 106 16.71 -21.33 2.25
C VAL A 106 17.77 -20.22 2.28
N LEU A 107 17.44 -19.02 1.80
CA LEU A 107 18.35 -17.89 1.79
C LEU A 107 18.62 -17.34 3.19
N GLY A 108 17.62 -17.35 4.08
CA GLY A 108 17.75 -16.88 5.46
C GLY A 108 18.66 -17.74 6.35
N ARG A 109 19.03 -18.95 5.92
CA ARG A 109 20.01 -19.81 6.60
C ARG A 109 21.46 -19.49 6.24
N GLN A 110 21.67 -18.63 5.24
CA GLN A 110 23.00 -18.21 4.80
C GLN A 110 23.40 -16.92 5.50
N SER A 111 24.65 -16.82 5.97
CA SER A 111 25.19 -15.60 6.58
C SER A 111 25.41 -14.48 5.55
N PHE A 112 25.55 -14.84 4.28
CA PHE A 112 25.69 -13.95 3.14
C PHE A 112 25.03 -14.61 1.92
N VAL A 113 24.31 -13.84 1.12
CA VAL A 113 23.60 -14.33 -0.07
C VAL A 113 24.30 -13.79 -1.31
N ASP A 114 24.99 -14.68 -2.04
CA ASP A 114 25.49 -14.37 -3.39
C ASP A 114 24.37 -14.43 -4.42
N LYS A 115 24.43 -13.56 -5.43
CA LYS A 115 23.42 -13.50 -6.50
C LYS A 115 23.27 -14.84 -7.22
N ASN A 116 24.38 -15.49 -7.58
CA ASN A 116 24.33 -16.74 -8.34
C ASN A 116 23.76 -17.88 -7.48
N ASP A 117 24.09 -17.90 -6.19
CA ASP A 117 23.56 -18.92 -5.28
C ASP A 117 22.07 -18.71 -4.98
N ALA A 118 21.61 -17.46 -4.95
CA ALA A 118 20.19 -17.14 -4.85
C ALA A 118 19.41 -17.58 -6.10
N GLU A 119 19.94 -17.31 -7.30
CA GLU A 119 19.35 -17.74 -8.56
C GLU A 119 19.28 -19.27 -8.66
N ARG A 120 20.37 -19.99 -8.34
CA ARG A 120 20.38 -21.46 -8.29
C ARG A 120 19.39 -22.03 -7.28
N SER A 121 19.26 -21.38 -6.11
CA SER A 121 18.29 -21.80 -5.09
C SER A 121 16.87 -21.64 -5.60
N ALA A 122 16.56 -20.51 -6.26
CA ALA A 122 15.25 -20.27 -6.86
C ALA A 122 14.93 -21.27 -7.99
N GLU A 123 15.90 -21.57 -8.86
CA GLU A 123 15.77 -22.57 -9.92
C GLU A 123 15.53 -23.97 -9.35
N ALA A 124 16.32 -24.38 -8.35
CA ALA A 124 16.17 -25.68 -7.70
C ALA A 124 14.82 -25.84 -7.00
N ILE A 125 14.35 -24.81 -6.30
CA ILE A 125 13.03 -24.79 -5.66
C ILE A 125 11.94 -24.91 -6.74
N ASN A 126 12.00 -24.10 -7.79
CA ASN A 126 11.01 -24.18 -8.87
C ASN A 126 10.96 -25.58 -9.49
N ALA A 127 12.11 -26.16 -9.84
CA ALA A 127 12.20 -27.50 -10.40
C ALA A 127 11.71 -28.59 -9.43
N ALA A 128 11.90 -28.42 -8.12
CA ALA A 128 11.39 -29.35 -7.12
C ALA A 128 9.85 -29.31 -7.06
N PHE A 129 9.25 -28.11 -7.06
CA PHE A 129 7.79 -27.96 -7.06
C PHE A 129 7.16 -28.50 -8.34
N ASP A 130 7.78 -28.34 -9.51
CA ASP A 130 7.27 -28.87 -10.78
C ASP A 130 7.22 -30.41 -10.80
N LYS A 131 8.01 -31.08 -9.95
CA LYS A 131 8.00 -32.55 -9.79
C LYS A 131 6.98 -33.05 -8.77
N ILE A 132 6.38 -32.15 -7.97
CA ILE A 132 5.34 -32.53 -7.00
C ILE A 132 4.02 -32.63 -7.77
N THR A 133 3.63 -33.84 -8.11
CA THR A 133 2.34 -34.17 -8.73
C THR A 133 1.37 -34.70 -7.67
N PHE A 134 0.09 -34.34 -7.79
CA PHE A 134 -0.99 -34.79 -6.89
C PHE A 134 -1.68 -36.04 -7.45
#